data_AF-A0A2A5RJX9-F1
#
_entry.id   AF-A0A2A5RJX9-F1
#
_cell.length_a   1.000
_cell.length_b   1.000
_cell.length_c   1.000
_cell.angle_alpha   90.00
_cell.angle_beta   90.00
_cell.angle_gamma   90.00
#
_symmetry.space_group_name_H-M   'P 1'
#
loop_
_entity.id
_entity.type
_entity.pdbx_description
1 polymer ?
#
loop_
_entity_poly.entity_id
_entity_poly.type
_entity_poly.pdbx_seq_one_letter_code
_entity_poly.pdbx_strand_id
1 'polypeptide(L)' 'MVAHYKIIQKHNPNNGDEPKKYYGKLIRMRTLSTPDVVHQIMERSSLKEGDITSVLMNLAKVINYNLMLGDAVKL' A
#
# COMPACT_ATOMS: atom_id res chain seq x y z
N MET A 1 2.80 14.25 -7.56
CA MET A 1 2.80 13.43 -6.34
C MET A 1 4.10 13.71 -5.60
N VAL A 2 4.04 14.27 -4.39
CA VAL A 2 5.25 14.63 -3.61
C VAL A 2 5.33 13.72 -2.40
N ALA A 3 6.38 12.90 -2.35
CA ALA A 3 6.65 12.03 -1.21
C ALA A 3 7.47 12.78 -0.15
N HIS A 4 7.00 12.76 1.10
CA HIS A 4 7.68 13.40 2.22
C HIS A 4 8.54 12.37 2.95
N TYR A 5 9.79 12.73 3.26
CA TYR A 5 10.73 11.85 3.94
C TYR A 5 11.26 12.53 5.19
N LYS A 6 11.44 11.76 6.27
CA LYS A 6 12.25 12.17 7.42
C LYS A 6 13.57 11.43 7.41
N ILE A 7 14.65 12.10 7.75
CA ILE A 7 15.96 11.49 7.88
C ILE A 7 15.98 10.73 9.21
N ILE A 8 16.29 9.44 9.17
CA ILE A 8 16.54 8.62 10.35
C ILE A 8 17.99 8.20 10.38
N GLN A 9 18.57 8.22 11.58
CA GLN A 9 19.89 7.67 11.83
C GLN A 9 19.73 6.21 12.27
N LYS A 10 20.43 5.30 11.61
CA LYS A 10 20.60 3.93 12.09
C LYS A 10 22.07 3.71 12.40
N HIS A 11 22.34 3.10 13.55
CA HIS A 11 23.66 2.64 13.92
C HIS A 11 23.53 1.22 14.48
N ASN A 12 24.62 0.45 14.39
CA ASN A 12 24.71 -0.85 15.04
C ASN A 12 24.97 -0.61 16.54
N PRO A 13 24.05 -0.97 17.45
CA PRO A 13 24.24 -0.72 18.88
C PRO A 13 25.40 -1.53 19.49
N ASN A 14 25.86 -2.60 18.82
CA ASN A 14 26.96 -3.46 19.28
C ASN A 14 28.34 -3.00 18.78
N ASN A 15 28.41 -2.01 17.89
CA ASN A 15 29.67 -1.50 17.35
C ASN A 15 29.64 0.03 17.28
N GLY A 16 30.03 0.68 18.39
CA GLY A 16 29.92 2.12 18.58
C GLY A 16 30.84 2.97 17.70
N ASP A 17 31.89 2.36 17.14
CA ASP A 17 32.87 3.03 16.27
C ASP A 17 32.44 3.06 14.79
N GLU A 18 31.36 2.35 14.43
CA GLU A 18 30.88 2.34 13.05
C GLU A 18 30.28 3.70 12.63
N PRO A 19 30.56 4.18 11.41
CA PRO A 19 29.98 5.42 10.89
C PRO A 19 28.45 5.39 10.92
N LYS A 20 27.86 6.46 11.45
CA LYS A 20 26.40 6.64 11.51
C LYS A 20 25.83 6.69 10.09
N LYS A 21 24.88 5.80 9.78
CA LYS A 21 24.21 5.75 8.48
C LYS A 21 22.87 6.50 8.55
N TYR A 22 22.62 7.35 7.55
CA TYR A 22 21.40 8.13 7.45
C TYR A 22 20.53 7.58 6.32
N TYR A 23 19.24 7.40 6.59
CA TYR A 23 18.27 6.85 5.64
C TYR A 23 17.05 7.77 5.56
N GLY A 24 16.54 7.97 4.34
CA GLY A 24 15.21 8.56 4.15
C GLY A 24 14.13 7.56 4.57
N LYS A 25 13.31 7.92 5.54
CA LYS A 25 12.10 7.16 5.91
C LYS A 25 10.88 7.90 5.38
N LEU A 26 10.12 7.24 4.51
CA LEU A 26 8.86 7.78 3.98
C LEU A 26 7.89 8.09 5.13
N ILE A 27 7.32 9.29 5.11
CA ILE A 27 6.26 9.70 6.02
C ILE A 27 4.94 9.27 5.40
N ARG A 28 4.24 8.32 6.05
CA ARG A 28 2.89 7.91 5.65
C ARG A 28 1.93 9.06 5.94
N MET A 29 1.21 9.54 4.92
CA MET A 29 0.20 10.58 5.09
C MET A 29 -1.08 10.05 5.72
N ARG A 30 -1.59 8.92 5.20
CA ARG A 30 -2.76 8.21 5.72
C ARG A 30 -2.78 6.76 5.23
N THR A 31 -3.53 5.92 5.93
CA THR A 31 -3.94 4.60 5.43
C THR A 31 -5.35 4.74 4.87
N LEU A 32 -5.58 4.26 3.65
CA LEU A 32 -6.92 4.21 3.06
C LEU A 32 -7.58 2.88 3.43
N SER A 33 -8.80 2.96 3.95
CA SER A 33 -9.67 1.80 4.16
C SER A 33 -10.42 1.44 2.87
N THR A 34 -11.03 0.25 2.82
CA THR A 34 -11.88 -0.14 1.68
C THR A 34 -13.00 0.87 1.41
N PRO A 35 -13.76 1.34 2.42
CA PRO A 35 -14.75 2.41 2.21
C PRO A 35 -14.16 3.69 1.59
N ASP A 36 -12.96 4.12 2.00
CA ASP A 36 -12.32 5.32 1.44
C ASP A 36 -12.00 5.16 -0.05
N VAL A 37 -11.60 3.96 -0.46
CA VAL A 37 -11.29 3.62 -1.86
C VAL A 37 -12.58 3.52 -2.67
N VAL A 38 -13.61 2.85 -2.12
CA VAL A 38 -14.92 2.76 -2.76
C VAL A 38 -15.49 4.15 -3.03
N HIS A 39 -15.47 5.03 -2.03
CA HIS A 39 -15.95 6.40 -2.18
C HIS A 39 -15.18 7.18 -3.26
N GLN A 40 -13.85 7.05 -3.29
CA GLN A 40 -13.03 7.66 -4.34
C GLN A 40 -13.36 7.12 -5.74
N ILE A 41 -13.68 5.84 -5.88
CA ILE A 41 -14.09 5.27 -7.18
C ILE A 41 -15.48 5.75 -7.58
N MET A 42 -16.41 5.88 -6.63
CA MET A 42 -17.75 6.44 -6.87
C MET A 42 -17.67 7.87 -7.41
N GLU A 43 -16.82 8.72 -6.84
CA GLU A 43 -16.62 10.09 -7.33
C GLU A 43 -16.12 10.16 -8.78
N ARG A 44 -15.54 9.07 -9.29
CA ARG A 44 -14.84 8.99 -10.58
C ARG A 44 -15.56 8.09 -11.59
N SER A 45 -16.70 7.51 -11.23
CA SER A 45 -17.42 6.56 -12.07
C SER A 45 -18.93 6.67 -11.85
N SER A 46 -19.73 6.07 -12.74
CA SER A 46 -21.18 5.97 -12.58
C SER A 46 -21.62 4.76 -11.75
N LEU A 47 -20.69 4.07 -11.10
CA LEU A 47 -20.96 2.84 -10.35
C LEU A 47 -21.46 3.16 -8.95
N LYS A 48 -22.36 2.31 -8.43
CA LYS A 48 -22.84 2.42 -7.06
C LYS A 48 -21.84 1.76 -6.10
N GLU A 49 -21.91 2.16 -4.84
CA GLU A 49 -21.06 1.64 -3.76
C GLU A 49 -21.02 0.10 -3.72
N GLY A 50 -22.18 -0.54 -3.85
CA GLY A 50 -22.33 -1.99 -3.83
C GLY A 50 -21.63 -2.67 -5.01
N ASP A 51 -21.73 -2.09 -6.21
CA ASP A 51 -21.10 -2.62 -7.42
C ASP A 51 -19.57 -2.58 -7.29
N ILE A 52 -19.03 -1.44 -6.84
CA ILE A 52 -17.59 -1.26 -6.64
C ILE A 52 -17.07 -2.22 -5.57
N THR A 53 -17.77 -2.31 -4.44
CA THR A 53 -17.40 -3.21 -3.35
C THR A 53 -17.38 -4.67 -3.83
N SER A 54 -18.40 -5.08 -4.58
CA SER A 54 -18.49 -6.42 -5.17
C SER A 54 -17.30 -6.70 -6.10
N VAL A 55 -16.97 -5.78 -6.99
CA VAL A 55 -15.83 -5.90 -7.91
C VAL A 55 -14.51 -6.02 -7.16
N LEU A 56 -14.25 -5.16 -6.16
CA LEU A 56 -13.02 -5.21 -5.36
C LEU A 56 -12.88 -6.55 -4.61
N MET A 57 -13.97 -7.06 -4.02
CA MET A 57 -13.96 -8.34 -3.33
C MET A 57 -13.75 -9.51 -4.28
N ASN A 58 -14.38 -9.49 -5.45
CA ASN A 58 -14.21 -10.54 -6.46
C ASN A 58 -12.80 -10.51 -7.05
N LEU A 59 -12.25 -9.33 -7.30
CA LEU A 59 -10.86 -9.15 -7.72
C LEU A 59 -9.89 -9.76 -6.70
N ALA A 60 -10.05 -9.45 -5.41
CA ALA A 60 -9.22 -10.02 -4.34
C ALA A 60 -9.29 -11.56 -4.30
N LYS A 61 -10.49 -12.13 -4.47
CA LYS A 61 -10.67 -13.59 -4.54
C LYS A 61 -9.94 -14.20 -5.73
N VAL A 62 -10.06 -13.61 -6.92
CA VAL A 62 -9.40 -14.09 -8.14
C VAL A 62 -7.89 -14.02 -8.00
N ILE A 63 -7.34 -12.92 -7.48
CA ILE A 63 -5.90 -12.80 -7.23
C ILE A 63 -5.44 -13.90 -6.29
N ASN A 64 -6.09 -14.05 -5.13
CA ASN A 64 -5.69 -15.05 -4.15
C ASN A 64 -5.75 -16.47 -4.71
N TYR A 65 -6.80 -16.80 -5.45
CA TYR A 65 -6.94 -18.11 -6.09
C TYR A 65 -5.77 -18.42 -7.03
N ASN A 66 -5.43 -17.50 -7.94
CA ASN A 66 -4.34 -17.72 -8.91
C ASN A 66 -2.96 -17.72 -8.24
N LEU A 67 -2.74 -16.88 -7.22
CA LEU A 67 -1.52 -16.92 -6.42
C LEU A 67 -1.34 -18.29 -5.72
N MET A 68 -2.43 -18.89 -5.22
CA MET A 68 -2.39 -20.23 -4.62
C MET A 68 -2.07 -21.34 -5.63
N LEU A 69 -2.36 -21.13 -6.91
CA LEU A 69 -1.98 -22.05 -7.99
C LEU A 69 -0.52 -21.89 -8.44
N GLY A 70 0.19 -20.88 -7.93
CA GLY A 70 1.56 -20.57 -8.32
C GLY A 70 1.65 -19.60 -9.51
N ASP A 71 0.53 -19.06 -9.97
CA ASP A 71 0.50 -18.10 -11.07
C ASP A 71 0.87 -16.69 -10.60
N ALA A 72 1.57 -15.96 -11.47
CA ALA A 72 1.86 -14.55 -11.25
C ALA A 72 0.71 -13.68 -11.77
N VAL A 73 0.04 -12.94 -10.87
CA VAL A 73 -1.03 -11.99 -11.23
C VAL A 73 -0.46 -10.58 -11.35
N LYS A 74 -0.74 -9.89 -12.45
CA LYS A 74 -0.31 -8.49 -12.72
C LYS A 74 -1.54 -7.59 -12.89
N LEU A 75 -1.54 -6.44 -12.22
CA LEU A 75 -2.58 -5.41 -12.27
C LEU A 75 -1.98 -4.05 -12.62
#